data_AF-A0A5N8Z4W0-F1
#
_entry.id   AF-A0A5N8Z4W0-F1
#
_cell.length_a   1.000
_cell.length_b   1.000
_cell.length_c   1.000
_cell.angle_alpha   90.00
_cell.angle_beta   90.00
_cell.angle_gamma   90.00
#
_symmetry.space_group_name_H-M   'P 1'
#
loop_
_entity.id
_entity.type
_entity.pdbx_description
1 polymer ?
#
loop_
_entity_poly.entity_id
_entity_poly.type
_entity_poly.pdbx_seq_one_letter_code
_entity_poly.pdbx_strand_id
1 'polypeptide(L)'
;PPPDGTVIYAVIDDYVTADASVFGGQYFLTVDPLLEKYDGQIVQFFIGDMKAIQSDIFVNGEPRDDFLLVFPALPTPTPVPPTPTMTSTPEPTATPVPTVTPTPTAEPTRTPTPTPTPTVLPTSTPTPTPIATAPGEIVENISSVVEKEEEEEDGGGICSAREGGPASVGTLALLLAPLALLGWRRLDKKVH
;
A
#
# COMPACT_ATOMS: atom_id res chain seq x y z
N PRO A 1 4.50 -11.45 -30.56
CA PRO A 1 4.39 -10.77 -31.87
C PRO A 1 4.83 -9.31 -31.69
N PRO A 2 5.41 -8.67 -32.70
CA PRO A 2 5.68 -7.24 -32.64
C PRO A 2 4.37 -6.45 -32.45
N PRO A 3 4.40 -5.27 -31.81
CA PRO A 3 3.23 -4.42 -31.63
C PRO A 3 2.61 -3.98 -32.96
N ASP A 4 1.32 -3.66 -32.95
CA ASP A 4 0.64 -3.08 -34.12
C ASP A 4 1.28 -1.75 -34.53
N GLY A 5 1.40 -1.54 -35.84
CA GLY A 5 2.09 -0.39 -36.42
C GLY A 5 3.61 -0.55 -36.50
N THR A 6 4.17 -1.69 -36.11
CA THR A 6 5.58 -2.00 -36.37
C THR A 6 5.83 -1.98 -37.87
N VAL A 7 6.87 -1.26 -38.30
CA VAL A 7 7.25 -1.15 -39.72
C VAL A 7 8.26 -2.23 -40.08
N ILE A 8 8.01 -2.90 -41.20
CA ILE A 8 8.92 -3.86 -41.82
C ILE A 8 9.28 -3.42 -43.25
N TYR A 9 10.46 -3.81 -43.71
CA TYR A 9 10.87 -3.65 -45.09
C TYR A 9 11.80 -4.81 -45.49
N ALA A 10 12.02 -4.97 -46.80
CA ALA A 10 12.95 -5.95 -47.33
C ALA A 10 14.05 -5.28 -48.17
N VAL A 11 15.20 -5.95 -48.23
CA VAL A 11 16.37 -5.54 -49.00
C VAL A 11 16.83 -6.69 -49.89
N ILE A 12 17.12 -6.38 -51.15
CA ILE A 12 17.73 -7.28 -52.12
C ILE A 12 18.91 -6.53 -52.75
N ASP A 13 20.13 -6.88 -52.36
CA ASP A 13 21.36 -6.18 -52.79
C ASP A 13 21.26 -4.65 -52.59
N ASP A 14 21.09 -3.87 -53.66
CA ASP A 14 20.91 -2.41 -53.63
C ASP A 14 19.44 -1.93 -53.64
N TYR A 15 18.47 -2.84 -53.76
CA TYR A 15 17.04 -2.52 -53.74
C TYR A 15 16.47 -2.59 -52.33
N VAL A 16 15.68 -1.58 -51.95
CA VAL A 16 14.95 -1.51 -50.69
C VAL A 16 13.46 -1.32 -51.01
N THR A 17 12.60 -2.12 -50.40
CA THR A 17 11.15 -2.02 -50.61
C THR A 17 10.55 -0.79 -49.94
N ALA A 18 9.31 -0.48 -50.29
CA ALA A 18 8.48 0.36 -49.44
C ALA A 18 8.24 -0.31 -48.08
N ASP A 19 7.98 0.52 -47.08
CA ASP A 19 7.62 0.12 -45.73
C ASP A 19 6.23 -0.53 -45.69
N ALA A 20 6.09 -1.59 -44.91
CA ALA A 20 4.80 -2.21 -44.60
C ALA A 20 4.56 -2.24 -43.08
N SER A 21 3.32 -2.01 -42.67
CA SER A 21 2.94 -2.05 -41.25
C SER A 21 2.43 -3.44 -40.85
N VAL A 22 2.82 -3.87 -39.66
CA VAL A 22 2.32 -5.08 -39.02
C VAL A 22 1.03 -4.76 -38.26
N PHE A 23 0.01 -5.61 -38.39
CA PHE A 23 -1.25 -5.52 -37.65
C PHE A 23 -1.71 -6.90 -37.18
N GLY A 24 -2.00 -7.06 -35.89
CA GLY A 24 -2.37 -8.35 -35.31
C GLY A 24 -1.28 -9.42 -35.42
N GLY A 25 -0.01 -8.99 -35.58
CA GLY A 25 1.12 -9.88 -35.87
C GLY A 25 1.20 -10.39 -37.31
N GLN A 26 0.32 -9.94 -38.20
CA GLN A 26 0.34 -10.22 -39.64
C GLN A 26 0.87 -9.03 -40.43
N TYR A 27 1.39 -9.28 -41.62
CA TYR A 27 1.93 -8.25 -42.50
C TYR A 27 1.63 -8.58 -43.95
N PHE A 28 1.65 -7.55 -44.79
CA PHE A 28 1.59 -7.69 -46.25
C PHE A 28 2.69 -6.81 -46.84
N LEU A 29 3.73 -7.42 -47.40
CA LEU A 29 4.90 -6.73 -47.93
C LEU A 29 5.04 -7.02 -49.42
N THR A 30 5.04 -5.98 -50.24
CA THR A 30 5.26 -6.10 -51.69
C THR A 30 6.74 -5.93 -52.01
N VAL A 31 7.32 -6.94 -52.63
CA VAL A 31 8.70 -6.92 -53.14
C VAL A 31 8.62 -6.99 -54.66
N ASP A 32 8.73 -5.84 -55.33
CA ASP A 32 8.61 -5.73 -56.79
C ASP A 32 9.74 -4.88 -57.39
N PRO A 33 10.99 -5.40 -57.38
CA PRO A 33 12.08 -4.75 -58.08
C PRO A 33 11.90 -4.88 -59.60
N LEU A 34 11.89 -3.75 -60.32
CA LEU A 34 11.64 -3.70 -61.77
C LEU A 34 12.72 -4.33 -62.65
N LEU A 35 13.88 -4.68 -62.09
CA LEU A 35 15.03 -5.19 -62.85
C LEU A 35 15.17 -6.70 -62.65
N GLU A 36 15.38 -7.44 -63.74
CA GLU A 36 15.57 -8.90 -63.70
C GLU A 36 16.84 -9.34 -62.94
N LYS A 37 17.79 -8.42 -62.68
CA LYS A 37 19.04 -8.71 -61.95
C LYS A 37 18.81 -9.23 -60.51
N TYR A 38 17.62 -9.00 -59.97
CA TYR A 38 17.25 -9.40 -58.62
C TYR A 38 16.63 -10.80 -58.55
N ASP A 39 16.27 -11.40 -59.68
CA ASP A 39 15.74 -12.76 -59.73
C ASP A 39 16.79 -13.76 -59.23
N GLY A 40 16.39 -14.64 -58.31
CA GLY A 40 17.29 -15.57 -57.64
C GLY A 40 18.15 -14.96 -56.53
N GLN A 41 18.04 -13.66 -56.24
CA GLN A 41 18.80 -13.02 -55.15
C GLN A 41 18.13 -13.23 -53.79
N ILE A 42 18.92 -13.08 -52.73
CA ILE A 42 18.44 -13.25 -51.35
C ILE A 42 17.69 -12.00 -50.91
N VAL A 43 16.44 -12.20 -50.48
CA VAL A 43 15.61 -11.21 -49.78
C VAL A 43 15.90 -11.27 -48.30
N GLN A 44 16.30 -10.13 -47.73
CA GLN A 44 16.51 -9.96 -46.30
C GLN A 44 15.44 -9.03 -45.74
N PHE A 45 14.86 -9.39 -44.59
CA PHE A 45 13.76 -8.64 -43.98
C PHE A 45 14.22 -7.94 -42.72
N PHE A 46 13.64 -6.77 -42.43
CA PHE A 46 14.08 -5.89 -41.34
C PHE A 46 12.91 -5.27 -40.57
N ILE A 47 13.14 -4.98 -39.28
CA ILE A 47 12.36 -4.06 -38.44
C ILE A 47 13.33 -3.01 -37.91
N GLY A 48 13.24 -1.78 -38.40
CA GLY A 48 14.29 -0.78 -38.16
C GLY A 48 15.66 -1.37 -38.56
N ASP A 49 16.65 -1.30 -37.68
CA ASP A 49 18.00 -1.85 -37.92
C ASP A 49 18.11 -3.36 -37.68
N MET A 50 17.05 -4.02 -37.22
CA MET A 50 17.09 -5.42 -36.85
C MET A 50 16.78 -6.31 -38.04
N LYS A 51 17.74 -7.17 -38.41
CA LYS A 51 17.56 -8.18 -39.44
C LYS A 51 16.77 -9.39 -38.91
N ALA A 52 15.82 -9.89 -39.70
CA ALA A 52 15.14 -11.14 -39.44
C ALA A 52 16.11 -12.32 -39.54
N ILE A 53 15.83 -13.37 -38.76
CA ILE A 53 16.55 -14.64 -38.83
C ILE A 53 16.25 -15.35 -40.17
N GLN A 54 15.01 -15.18 -40.66
CA GLN A 54 14.54 -15.78 -41.89
C GLN A 54 14.88 -14.89 -43.09
N SER A 55 15.30 -15.52 -44.19
CA SER A 55 15.47 -14.92 -45.51
C SER A 55 14.77 -15.78 -46.56
N ASP A 56 14.59 -15.24 -47.76
CA ASP A 56 14.03 -15.96 -48.90
C ASP A 56 14.82 -15.69 -50.19
N ILE A 57 14.53 -16.42 -51.25
CA ILE A 57 15.03 -16.16 -52.61
C ILE A 57 13.92 -15.44 -53.39
N PHE A 58 14.24 -14.28 -53.94
CA PHE A 58 13.32 -13.52 -54.78
C PHE A 58 13.10 -14.26 -56.10
N VAL A 59 11.84 -14.47 -56.45
CA VAL A 59 11.44 -15.00 -57.75
C VAL A 59 10.37 -14.08 -58.31
N ASN A 60 10.62 -13.52 -59.50
CA ASN A 60 9.74 -12.52 -60.07
C ASN A 60 8.32 -13.09 -60.32
N GLY A 61 7.30 -12.39 -59.83
CA GLY A 61 5.89 -12.78 -59.98
C GLY A 61 5.45 -13.97 -59.12
N GLU A 62 6.30 -14.49 -58.24
CA GLU A 62 5.97 -15.60 -57.34
C GLU A 62 5.57 -15.08 -55.94
N PRO A 63 4.30 -15.20 -55.53
CA PRO A 63 3.89 -14.78 -54.19
C PRO A 63 4.44 -15.72 -53.11
N ARG A 64 4.56 -15.18 -51.90
CA ARG A 64 4.93 -15.91 -50.69
C ARG A 64 3.83 -15.77 -49.65
N ASP A 65 3.09 -16.85 -49.46
CA ASP A 65 2.06 -16.95 -48.43
C ASP A 65 2.64 -17.57 -47.15
N ASP A 66 2.03 -17.25 -46.00
CA ASP A 66 2.39 -17.79 -44.67
C ASP A 66 3.89 -17.71 -44.31
N PHE A 67 4.58 -16.71 -44.84
CA PHE A 67 6.01 -16.52 -44.55
C PHE A 67 6.20 -15.95 -43.14
N LEU A 68 6.76 -16.74 -42.23
CA LEU A 68 6.96 -16.32 -40.84
C LEU A 68 8.29 -15.59 -40.66
N LEU A 69 8.23 -14.30 -40.33
CA LEU A 69 9.41 -13.54 -39.94
C LEU A 69 9.67 -13.68 -38.44
N VAL A 70 10.85 -14.21 -38.11
CA VAL A 70 11.34 -14.30 -36.74
C VAL A 70 12.47 -13.30 -36.55
N PHE A 71 12.35 -12.44 -35.56
CA PHE A 71 13.37 -11.48 -35.18
C PHE A 71 14.01 -11.87 -33.85
N PRO A 72 15.30 -11.58 -33.65
CA PRO A 72 15.89 -11.69 -32.33
C PRO A 72 15.17 -10.77 -31.34
N ALA A 73 15.12 -11.18 -30.08
CA ALA A 73 14.61 -10.30 -29.04
C ALA A 73 15.52 -9.07 -28.92
N LEU A 74 14.94 -7.86 -28.82
CA LEU A 74 15.73 -6.72 -28.37
C LEU A 74 16.29 -7.04 -26.98
N PRO A 75 17.53 -6.64 -26.67
CA PRO A 75 17.99 -6.66 -25.29
C PRO A 75 17.03 -5.80 -24.46
N THR A 76 16.38 -6.40 -23.46
CA THR A 76 15.62 -5.65 -22.48
C THR A 76 16.59 -4.67 -21.83
N PRO A 77 16.29 -3.36 -21.78
CA PRO A 77 17.15 -2.42 -21.06
C PRO A 77 17.30 -2.93 -19.63
N THR A 78 18.52 -3.28 -19.25
CA THR A 78 18.79 -3.64 -17.86
C THR A 78 18.52 -2.38 -17.04
N PRO A 79 17.68 -2.42 -15.99
CA PRO A 79 17.42 -1.25 -15.18
C PRO A 79 18.75 -0.70 -14.70
N VAL A 80 19.08 0.53 -15.11
CA VAL A 80 20.27 1.22 -14.62
C VAL A 80 20.03 1.46 -13.13
N PRO A 81 20.93 1.01 -12.24
CA PRO A 81 20.80 1.31 -10.82
C PRO A 81 20.67 2.81 -10.64
N PRO A 82 19.77 3.30 -9.75
CA PRO A 82 19.69 4.73 -9.50
C PRO A 82 21.06 5.24 -9.09
N THR A 83 21.59 6.23 -9.81
CA THR A 83 22.78 6.96 -9.39
C THR A 83 22.52 7.49 -7.99
N PRO A 84 23.42 7.30 -7.00
CA PRO A 84 23.22 7.85 -5.68
C PRO A 84 23.11 9.37 -5.79
N THR A 85 21.92 9.90 -5.53
CA THR A 85 21.71 11.33 -5.46
C THR A 85 22.48 11.83 -4.24
N MET A 86 23.46 12.71 -4.44
CA MET A 86 24.14 13.40 -3.35
C MET A 86 23.08 14.18 -2.56
N THR A 87 22.72 13.69 -1.38
CA THR A 87 21.81 14.41 -0.48
C THR A 87 22.50 15.71 -0.07
N SER A 88 21.90 16.85 -0.37
CA SER A 88 22.40 18.14 0.07
C SER A 88 22.54 18.13 1.60
N THR A 89 23.75 18.43 2.08
CA THR A 89 24.04 18.61 3.50
C THR A 89 23.04 19.62 4.08
N PRO A 90 22.38 19.33 5.22
CA PRO A 90 21.44 20.26 5.82
C PRO A 90 22.15 21.58 6.12
N GLU A 91 21.51 22.69 5.74
CA GLU A 91 21.98 24.03 6.03
C GLU A 91 22.11 24.20 7.55
N PRO A 92 23.19 24.83 8.06
CA PRO A 92 23.37 25.02 9.49
C PRO A 92 22.20 25.82 10.07
N THR A 93 21.45 25.19 10.98
CA THR A 93 20.40 25.86 11.75
C THR A 93 21.00 27.01 12.54
N ALA A 94 20.49 28.23 12.33
CA ALA A 94 20.93 29.41 13.05
C ALA A 94 20.83 29.18 14.57
N THR A 95 21.94 29.44 15.27
CA THR A 95 21.99 29.35 16.73
C THR A 95 21.04 30.39 17.33
N PRO A 96 20.15 30.02 18.28
CA PRO A 96 19.25 30.97 18.89
C PRO A 96 20.04 32.07 19.61
N VAL A 97 19.67 33.32 19.35
CA VAL A 97 20.24 34.50 20.02
C VAL A 97 19.84 34.46 21.50
N PRO A 98 20.76 34.71 22.44
CA PRO A 98 20.43 34.72 23.87
C PRO A 98 19.36 35.77 24.17
N THR A 99 18.27 35.33 24.78
CA THR A 99 17.18 36.19 25.22
C THR A 99 17.63 36.98 26.45
N VAL A 100 17.38 38.29 26.43
CA VAL A 100 17.66 39.19 27.56
C VAL A 100 16.85 38.72 28.77
N THR A 101 17.53 38.39 29.86
CA THR A 101 16.89 38.01 31.12
C THR A 101 16.16 39.24 31.70
N PRO A 102 14.87 39.15 32.07
CA PRO A 102 14.17 40.26 32.66
C PRO A 102 14.80 40.63 34.01
N THR A 103 15.02 41.93 34.21
CA THR A 103 15.50 42.51 35.47
C THR A 103 14.48 42.23 36.58
N PRO A 104 14.91 41.83 37.80
CA PRO A 104 13.98 41.54 38.89
C PRO A 104 13.12 42.76 39.24
N THR A 105 11.80 42.57 39.24
CA THR A 105 10.82 43.54 39.71
C THR A 105 10.93 43.69 41.23
N ALA A 106 10.86 44.92 41.73
CA ALA A 106 10.94 45.21 43.16
C ALA A 106 9.86 44.45 43.95
N GLU A 107 10.25 43.90 45.10
CA GLU A 107 9.40 43.12 45.99
C GLU A 107 8.25 43.98 46.56
N PRO A 108 7.02 43.46 46.65
CA PRO A 108 5.91 44.20 47.24
C PRO A 108 6.13 44.45 48.73
N THR A 109 6.02 45.71 49.13
CA THR A 109 6.05 46.14 50.53
C THR A 109 4.82 45.58 51.26
N ARG A 110 5.03 44.92 52.41
CA ARG A 110 3.93 44.35 53.19
C ARG A 110 3.04 45.44 53.78
N THR A 111 1.74 45.31 53.53
CA THR A 111 0.68 46.11 54.16
C THR A 111 0.54 45.70 55.63
N PRO A 112 0.41 46.63 56.59
CA PRO A 112 0.23 46.28 57.99
C PRO A 112 -1.11 45.56 58.21
N THR A 113 -1.06 44.49 59.02
CA THR A 113 -2.23 43.69 59.41
C THR A 113 -3.12 44.50 60.39
N PRO A 114 -4.46 44.52 60.20
CA PRO A 114 -5.35 45.18 61.16
C PRO A 114 -5.35 44.46 62.51
N THR A 115 -5.36 45.24 63.59
CA THR A 115 -5.42 44.77 64.97
C THR A 115 -6.84 44.24 65.26
N PRO A 116 -7.00 43.08 65.93
CA PRO A 116 -8.31 42.55 66.24
C PRO A 116 -9.06 43.42 67.26
N THR A 117 -10.32 43.72 66.95
CA THR A 117 -11.27 44.39 67.84
C THR A 117 -11.73 43.41 68.94
N PRO A 118 -11.80 43.81 70.22
CA PRO A 118 -12.25 42.92 71.28
C PRO A 118 -13.74 42.57 71.13
N THR A 119 -14.03 41.28 71.15
CA THR A 119 -15.40 40.72 71.11
C THR A 119 -16.03 40.81 72.49
N VAL A 120 -17.22 41.40 72.59
CA VAL A 120 -18.00 41.45 73.84
C VAL A 120 -18.66 40.08 74.08
N LEU A 121 -18.48 39.53 75.27
CA LEU A 121 -19.04 38.25 75.70
C LEU A 121 -20.57 38.38 75.98
N PRO A 122 -21.42 37.45 75.52
CA PRO A 122 -22.85 37.51 75.82
C PRO A 122 -23.13 37.15 77.28
N THR A 123 -23.97 37.96 77.93
CA THR A 123 -24.55 37.69 79.26
C THR A 123 -25.66 36.66 79.18
N SER A 124 -25.70 35.75 80.14
CA SER A 124 -26.73 34.69 80.26
C SER A 124 -28.12 35.27 80.52
N THR A 125 -29.07 34.94 79.63
CA THR A 125 -30.50 35.25 79.76
C THR A 125 -31.17 34.25 80.73
N PRO A 126 -32.02 34.68 81.67
CA PRO A 126 -32.70 33.76 82.59
C PRO A 126 -33.80 32.94 81.90
N THR A 127 -33.85 31.66 82.23
CA THR A 127 -34.80 30.64 81.75
C THR A 127 -36.23 30.92 82.23
N PRO A 128 -37.26 30.95 81.34
CA PRO A 128 -38.66 31.03 81.75
C PRO A 128 -39.25 29.69 82.20
N THR A 129 -40.11 29.74 83.21
CA THR A 129 -40.88 28.63 83.82
C THR A 129 -42.02 28.16 82.90
N PRO A 130 -42.26 26.84 82.74
CA PRO A 130 -43.28 26.33 81.82
C PRO A 130 -44.72 26.46 82.36
N ILE A 131 -45.65 26.82 81.47
CA ILE A 131 -47.11 26.80 81.68
C ILE A 131 -47.70 25.68 80.80
N ALA A 132 -48.48 24.79 81.39
CA ALA A 132 -49.21 23.73 80.71
C ALA A 132 -50.58 24.24 80.22
N THR A 133 -51.00 23.90 78.99
CA THR A 133 -52.41 23.79 78.55
C THR A 133 -52.48 23.00 77.23
N ALA A 134 -53.52 22.17 77.12
CA ALA A 134 -53.77 21.08 76.17
C ALA A 134 -54.60 21.52 74.92
N PRO A 135 -55.28 20.62 74.15
CA PRO A 135 -54.86 20.16 72.82
C PRO A 135 -55.88 20.43 71.68
N GLY A 136 -55.42 20.27 70.44
CA GLY A 136 -56.23 20.24 69.21
C GLY A 136 -55.34 20.58 68.02
N GLU A 137 -55.48 20.07 66.79
CA GLU A 137 -56.40 19.16 66.12
C GLU A 137 -55.72 18.94 64.73
N ILE A 138 -55.71 17.71 64.19
CA ILE A 138 -55.74 17.28 62.76
C ILE A 138 -54.82 17.97 61.70
N VAL A 139 -54.29 17.38 60.63
CA VAL A 139 -54.35 16.08 59.94
C VAL A 139 -53.14 16.03 58.98
N GLU A 140 -52.63 14.81 58.77
CA GLU A 140 -52.13 14.21 57.52
C GLU A 140 -51.44 15.09 56.44
N ASN A 141 -50.19 14.74 56.12
CA ASN A 141 -49.98 14.05 54.85
C ASN A 141 -48.71 13.19 54.89
N ILE A 142 -48.92 11.91 54.61
CA ILE A 142 -47.97 10.81 54.55
C ILE A 142 -47.61 10.54 53.09
N SER A 143 -46.32 10.34 52.81
CA SER A 143 -45.79 9.36 51.84
C SER A 143 -44.34 9.74 51.50
N SER A 144 -43.39 8.83 51.41
CA SER A 144 -43.36 7.40 51.73
C SER A 144 -41.91 6.96 51.56
N VAL A 145 -41.43 6.20 52.56
CA VAL A 145 -40.77 4.89 52.41
C VAL A 145 -39.41 4.90 51.67
N VAL A 146 -38.28 4.83 52.39
CA VAL A 146 -37.69 3.67 53.11
C VAL A 146 -36.93 2.76 52.16
N GLU A 147 -35.64 2.58 52.52
CA GLU A 147 -34.82 1.35 52.55
C GLU A 147 -34.93 0.38 51.35
N LYS A 148 -33.91 -0.33 50.94
CA LYS A 148 -33.02 -1.15 51.75
C LYS A 148 -32.09 -1.87 50.77
N GLU A 149 -30.93 -2.25 51.29
CA GLU A 149 -30.19 -3.51 51.09
C GLU A 149 -30.92 -4.57 50.21
N GLU A 150 -30.27 -5.47 49.48
CA GLU A 150 -28.99 -6.15 49.59
C GLU A 150 -28.94 -7.08 48.36
N GLU A 151 -27.73 -7.50 47.96
CA GLU A 151 -27.46 -8.80 47.31
C GLU A 151 -28.18 -9.04 45.94
N GLU A 152 -27.77 -9.91 45.03
CA GLU A 152 -26.88 -11.06 45.03
C GLU A 152 -26.48 -11.32 43.57
N GLU A 153 -25.33 -11.96 43.42
CA GLU A 153 -25.02 -13.05 42.49
C GLU A 153 -25.17 -13.00 40.95
N ASP A 154 -24.07 -13.54 40.40
CA ASP A 154 -23.96 -14.49 39.28
C ASP A 154 -23.83 -13.96 37.84
N GLY A 155 -22.92 -14.63 37.12
CA GLY A 155 -22.98 -14.64 35.65
C GLY A 155 -21.67 -14.41 34.91
N GLY A 156 -20.70 -15.31 35.07
CA GLY A 156 -19.99 -15.96 33.95
C GLY A 156 -19.09 -15.13 33.01
N GLY A 157 -17.83 -15.55 32.88
CA GLY A 157 -16.97 -15.06 31.80
C GLY A 157 -15.51 -15.52 31.87
N ILE A 158 -15.29 -16.82 31.89
CA ILE A 158 -13.96 -17.43 31.73
C ILE A 158 -13.37 -17.11 30.34
N CYS A 159 -12.27 -16.36 30.29
CA CYS A 159 -11.34 -16.35 29.15
C CYS A 159 -9.92 -16.05 29.63
N SER A 160 -9.27 -17.05 30.24
CA SER A 160 -7.81 -17.13 30.32
C SER A 160 -7.32 -18.08 29.23
N ALA A 161 -6.63 -17.57 28.21
CA ALA A 161 -5.74 -18.36 27.38
C ALA A 161 -4.63 -17.49 26.77
N ARG A 162 -3.44 -17.72 27.33
CA ARG A 162 -2.10 -17.43 26.84
C ARG A 162 -1.75 -18.43 25.71
N GLU A 163 -0.75 -18.05 24.92
CA GLU A 163 0.06 -18.88 23.99
C GLU A 163 -0.40 -19.09 22.53
N GLY A 164 0.45 -18.58 21.61
CA GLY A 164 1.13 -19.42 20.63
C GLY A 164 0.26 -20.13 19.59
N GLY A 165 -0.20 -19.40 18.58
CA GLY A 165 -0.75 -19.99 17.37
C GLY A 165 0.35 -20.41 16.37
N PRO A 166 0.32 -21.63 15.81
CA PRO A 166 1.31 -22.09 14.85
C PRO A 166 1.05 -21.47 13.46
N ALA A 167 2.10 -20.92 12.87
CA ALA A 167 2.12 -20.55 11.47
C ALA A 167 1.96 -21.81 10.60
N SER A 168 0.82 -21.90 9.91
CA SER A 168 0.65 -22.40 8.54
C SER A 168 1.71 -23.40 8.02
N VAL A 169 1.59 -24.68 8.41
CA VAL A 169 2.35 -25.78 7.78
C VAL A 169 1.62 -26.34 6.53
N GLY A 170 0.49 -25.74 6.13
CA GLY A 170 -0.40 -26.25 5.08
C GLY A 170 0.04 -26.00 3.63
N THR A 171 1.07 -25.19 3.37
CA THR A 171 1.36 -24.71 1.99
C THR A 171 2.50 -25.44 1.30
N LEU A 172 3.29 -26.25 2.02
CA LEU A 172 4.44 -26.96 1.42
C LEU A 172 4.06 -28.33 0.81
N ALA A 173 2.92 -28.92 1.18
CA ALA A 173 2.51 -30.24 0.70
C ALA A 173 1.82 -30.21 -0.68
N LEU A 174 1.30 -29.06 -1.13
CA LEU A 174 0.62 -28.93 -2.43
C LEU A 174 1.58 -28.80 -3.63
N LEU A 175 2.88 -28.61 -3.40
CA LEU A 175 3.86 -28.39 -4.48
C LEU A 175 4.50 -29.70 -5.00
N LEU A 176 4.34 -30.83 -4.30
CA LEU A 176 4.92 -32.12 -4.70
C LEU A 176 3.92 -33.10 -5.37
N ALA A 177 2.64 -32.74 -5.44
CA ALA A 177 1.61 -33.57 -6.08
C ALA A 177 1.79 -33.80 -7.61
N PRO A 178 2.31 -32.86 -8.44
CA PRO A 178 2.41 -33.09 -9.88
C PRO A 178 3.54 -34.06 -10.29
N LEU A 179 4.59 -34.20 -9.46
CA LEU A 179 5.75 -35.03 -9.78
C LEU A 179 5.54 -36.52 -9.48
N ALA A 180 4.64 -36.86 -8.55
CA ALA A 180 4.29 -38.25 -8.25
C ALA A 180 3.44 -38.90 -9.37
N LEU A 181 2.57 -38.12 -10.03
CA LEU A 181 1.73 -38.61 -11.14
C LEU A 181 2.52 -38.87 -12.44
N LEU A 182 3.66 -38.19 -12.64
CA LEU A 182 4.51 -38.42 -13.81
C LEU A 182 5.45 -39.63 -13.65
N GLY A 183 5.77 -40.01 -12.41
CA GLY A 183 6.58 -41.19 -12.08
C GLY A 183 5.88 -42.51 -12.40
N TRP A 184 4.59 -42.65 -12.09
CA TRP A 184 3.86 -43.90 -12.35
C TRP A 184 3.57 -44.13 -13.85
N ARG A 185 3.36 -43.08 -14.66
CA ARG A 185 3.18 -43.24 -16.12
C ARG A 185 4.43 -43.71 -16.87
N ARG A 186 5.62 -43.65 -16.25
CA ARG A 186 6.88 -44.13 -16.86
C ARG A 186 7.18 -45.59 -16.53
N LEU A 187 6.54 -46.21 -15.53
CA LEU A 187 6.76 -47.60 -15.17
C LEU A 187 5.86 -48.59 -15.93
N ASP A 188 4.64 -48.19 -16.30
CA ASP A 188 3.73 -49.05 -17.09
C ASP A 188 4.20 -49.30 -18.53
N LYS A 189 5.14 -48.49 -19.06
CA LYS A 189 5.70 -48.67 -20.41
C LYS A 189 6.84 -49.68 -20.49
N LYS A 190 7.25 -50.31 -19.39
CA LYS A 190 8.33 -51.32 -19.38
C LYS A 190 7.86 -52.75 -19.13
N VAL A 191 6.55 -52.98 -19.04
CA VAL A 191 5.99 -54.33 -18.98
C VAL A 191 4.90 -54.42 -20.05
N HIS A 192 5.31 -54.49 -21.31
CA HIS A 192 4.63 -55.13 -22.45
C HIS A 192 5.70 -55.33 -23.53
#